data_AF-A0A844X0B4-F1
#
_entry.id   AF-A0A844X0B4-F1
#
_cell.length_a   1.000
_cell.length_b   1.000
_cell.length_c   1.000
_cell.angle_alpha   90.00
_cell.angle_beta   90.00
_cell.angle_gamma   90.00
#
_symmetry.space_group_name_H-M   'P 1'
#
loop_
_entity.id
_entity.type
_entity.pdbx_description
1 polymer ?
#
loop_
_entity_poly.entity_id
_entity_poly.type
_entity_poly.pdbx_seq_one_letter_code
_entity_poly.pdbx_strand_id
1 'polypeptide(L)' 'MQKVYLLYHIRDKGAEDEDTKDIGTYSSYELAEAAKNRIKDKPGFIDHPNGFYIDEYIIDKDYWADGFHD' A
#
# COMPACT_ATOMS: atom_id res chain seq x y z
N MET A 1 -8.04 0.79 20.40
CA MET A 1 -7.94 0.38 19.00
C MET A 1 -6.52 0.59 18.54
N GLN A 2 -5.87 -0.47 18.05
CA GLN A 2 -4.52 -0.39 17.50
C GLN A 2 -4.62 -0.02 16.02
N LYS A 3 -3.86 0.99 15.60
CA LYS A 3 -3.74 1.41 14.21
C LYS A 3 -2.50 0.77 13.58
N VAL A 4 -2.59 0.52 12.29
CA VAL A 4 -1.50 0.07 11.44
C VAL A 4 -1.52 0.82 10.11
N TYR A 5 -0.40 0.80 9.41
CA TYR A 5 -0.17 1.53 8.18
C TYR A 5 0.26 0.54 7.10
N LEU A 6 -0.58 0.36 6.08
CA LEU A 6 -0.30 -0.51 4.94
C LEU A 6 0.42 0.29 3.87
N LEU A 7 1.67 -0.07 3.57
CA LEU A 7 2.42 0.44 2.43
C LEU A 7 2.22 -0.51 1.24
N TYR A 8 1.79 0.05 0.12
CA TYR A 8 1.66 -0.66 -1.15
C TYR A 8 2.07 0.23 -2.33
N HIS A 9 2.24 -0.39 -3.49
CA HIS A 9 2.57 0.30 -4.74
C HIS A 9 1.58 -0.10 -5.83
N ILE A 10 0.99 0.86 -6.53
CA ILE A 10 0.15 0.62 -7.71
C ILE A 10 0.94 0.99 -8.95
N ARG A 11 1.06 0.04 -9.89
CA ARG A 11 1.51 0.32 -11.24
C ARG A 11 0.32 0.36 -12.18
N ASP A 12 0.04 1.56 -12.71
CA ASP A 12 -0.89 1.74 -13.83
C ASP A 12 -0.30 1.09 -15.09
N LYS A 13 -0.93 0.02 -15.57
CA LYS A 13 -0.58 -0.66 -16.82
C LYS A 13 -1.51 -0.29 -17.98
N GLY A 14 -2.38 0.70 -17.82
CA GLY A 14 -3.47 0.99 -18.74
C GLY A 14 -4.71 0.16 -18.46
N ALA A 15 -5.53 -0.03 -19.50
CA ALA A 15 -6.99 -0.15 -19.40
C ALA A 15 -7.59 -1.27 -18.55
N GLU A 16 -6.84 -2.30 -18.11
CA GLU A 16 -7.49 -3.49 -17.55
C GLU A 16 -6.84 -4.09 -16.28
N ASP A 17 -5.66 -3.66 -15.83
CA ASP A 17 -5.05 -4.25 -14.62
C ASP A 17 -4.23 -3.23 -13.82
N GLU A 18 -4.78 -2.73 -12.71
CA GLU A 18 -4.00 -2.11 -11.64
C GLU A 18 -3.15 -3.19 -10.96
N ASP A 19 -1.83 -3.10 -11.13
CA ASP A 19 -0.91 -4.12 -10.64
C ASP A 19 -0.34 -3.74 -9.27
N THR A 20 -1.12 -4.00 -8.22
CA THR A 20 -0.78 -3.66 -6.83
C THR A 20 0.32 -4.58 -6.25
N LYS A 21 1.25 -3.99 -5.50
CA LYS A 21 2.25 -4.69 -4.68
C LYS A 21 2.10 -4.28 -3.22
N ASP A 22 1.65 -5.20 -2.38
CA ASP A 22 1.70 -5.02 -0.94
C ASP A 22 3.15 -5.16 -0.46
N ILE A 23 3.68 -4.10 0.15
CA ILE A 23 5.08 -4.04 0.58
C ILE A 23 5.19 -4.41 2.06
N GLY A 24 4.25 -3.96 2.89
CA GLY A 24 4.19 -4.35 4.28
C GLY A 24 3.25 -3.51 5.12
N THR A 25 2.99 -4.00 6.33
CA THR A 25 2.11 -3.38 7.32
C THR A 25 2.92 -2.98 8.55
N TYR A 26 2.79 -1.74 9.00
CA TYR A 26 3.63 -1.14 10.02
C TYR A 26 2.80 -0.59 11.18
N SER A 27 3.37 -0.59 12.39
CA SER A 27 2.69 -0.06 13.59
C SER A 27 2.71 1.47 13.69
N SER A 28 3.46 2.16 12.82
CA SER A 28 3.47 3.63 12.74
C SER A 28 3.71 4.11 11.31
N TYR A 29 3.29 5.33 11.01
CA TYR A 29 3.46 5.95 9.71
C TYR A 29 4.95 6.14 9.35
N GLU A 30 5.77 6.50 10.34
CA GLU A 30 7.21 6.70 10.18
C GLU A 30 7.92 5.41 9.77
N LEU A 31 7.48 4.26 10.29
CA LEU A 31 8.02 2.95 9.90
C LEU A 31 7.65 2.60 8.45
N ALA A 32 6.43 2.93 8.02
CA ALA A 32 6.00 2.77 6.63
C ALA A 32 6.78 3.69 5.68
N GLU A 33 6.99 4.96 6.04
CA GLU A 33 7.82 5.90 5.28
C GLU A 33 9.28 5.45 5.20
N ALA A 34 9.84 4.96 6.32
CA ALA A 34 11.18 4.38 6.33
C ALA A 34 11.26 3.16 5.39
N ALA A 35 10.22 2.33 5.34
CA ALA A 35 10.15 1.21 4.41
C ALA A 35 10.12 1.64 2.95
N LYS A 36 9.27 2.62 2.61
CA LYS A 36 9.23 3.24 1.26
C LYS A 36 10.63 3.69 0.84
N ASN A 37 11.33 4.40 1.71
CA ASN A 37 12.69 4.88 1.43
C ASN A 37 13.72 3.76 1.23
N ARG A 38 13.57 2.60 1.88
CA ARG A 38 14.46 1.44 1.67
C ARG A 38 14.28 0.78 0.31
N ILE A 39 13.09 0.90 -0.31
CA ILE A 39 12.75 0.11 -1.50
C ILE A 39 12.51 0.94 -2.76
N LYS A 40 12.27 2.25 -2.66
CA LYS A 40 11.92 3.11 -3.80
C LYS A 40 12.92 3.06 -4.96
N ASP A 41 14.19 2.77 -4.67
CA ASP A 41 15.26 2.70 -5.67
C ASP A 41 15.53 1.27 -6.17
N LYS A 42 14.71 0.28 -5.80
CA LYS A 42 14.82 -1.10 -6.28
C LYS A 42 14.24 -1.21 -7.72
N PRO A 43 14.67 -2.23 -8.49
CA PRO A 43 14.17 -2.44 -9.86
C PRO A 43 12.64 -2.49 -9.91
N GLY A 44 12.05 -1.85 -10.93
CA GLY A 44 10.60 -1.71 -11.08
C GLY A 44 10.00 -0.56 -10.26
N PHE A 45 10.40 -0.36 -9.01
CA PHE A 45 9.92 0.78 -8.22
C PHE A 45 10.54 2.11 -8.65
N ILE A 46 11.83 2.09 -9.02
CA ILE A 46 12.55 3.29 -9.47
C ILE A 46 11.95 3.90 -10.74
N ASP A 47 11.34 3.07 -11.60
CA ASP A 47 10.69 3.50 -12.84
C ASP A 47 9.29 4.09 -12.59
N HIS A 48 8.73 3.87 -11.40
CA HIS A 48 7.39 4.29 -11.01
C HIS A 48 7.38 4.95 -9.61
N PRO A 49 8.11 6.07 -9.40
CA PRO A 49 8.35 6.63 -8.08
C PRO A 49 7.09 7.19 -7.38
N ASN A 50 6.05 7.50 -8.14
CA ASN A 50 4.81 8.10 -7.63
C ASN A 50 3.72 7.07 -7.26
N GLY A 51 3.97 5.78 -7.50
CA GLY A 51 2.97 4.74 -7.28
C GLY A 51 2.85 4.26 -5.83
N PHE A 52 3.55 4.87 -4.87
CA PHE A 52 3.54 4.45 -3.47
C PHE A 52 2.40 5.10 -2.67
N TYR A 53 1.69 4.28 -1.90
CA TYR A 53 0.58 4.69 -1.04
C TYR A 53 0.76 4.11 0.37
N ILE A 54 0.33 4.87 1.37
CA ILE A 54 0.31 4.43 2.78
C ILE A 54 -1.09 4.69 3.33
N ASP A 55 -1.83 3.62 3.59
CA ASP A 55 -3.19 3.69 4.13
C ASP A 55 -3.21 3.33 5.61
N GLU A 56 -4.03 4.04 6.38
CA GLU A 56 -4.25 3.77 7.80
C GLU A 56 -5.41 2.76 7.99
N TYR A 57 -5.12 1.66 8.69
CA TYR A 57 -6.09 0.64 9.08
C TYR A 57 -6.15 0.48 10.58
N ILE A 58 -7.32 0.11 11.09
CA ILE A 58 -7.57 -0.25 12.49
C ILE A 58 -7.66 -1.77 12.54
N ILE A 59 -6.90 -2.38 13.44
CA ILE A 59 -6.94 -3.82 13.69
C ILE A 59 -8.31 -4.21 14.26
N ASP A 60 -8.80 -5.40 13.90
CA ASP A 60 -10.09 -5.97 14.30
C ASP A 60 -11.30 -5.13 13.86
N LYS A 61 -11.18 -4.47 12.70
CA LYS A 61 -12.26 -3.72 12.06
C LYS A 61 -12.47 -4.20 10.63
N ASP A 62 -13.72 -4.49 10.28
CA ASP A 62 -14.10 -4.78 8.90
C ASP A 62 -14.21 -3.47 8.11
N TYR A 63 -13.50 -3.40 6.98
CA TYR A 63 -13.53 -2.24 6.06
C TYR A 63 -14.44 -2.46 4.86
N TRP A 64 -14.69 -3.72 4.51
CA TRP A 64 -15.62 -4.15 3.48
C TRP A 64 -16.68 -5.05 4.11
N ALA A 65 -17.59 -4.46 4.88
CA ALA A 65 -18.54 -5.22 5.69
C ALA A 65 -19.82 -5.61 4.93
N ASP A 66 -20.13 -4.91 3.83
CA ASP A 66 -21.44 -5.00 3.17
C ASP A 66 -21.49 -6.00 1.99
N GLY A 67 -20.38 -6.68 1.67
CA GLY A 67 -20.27 -7.55 0.49
C GLY A 67 -19.98 -6.77 -0.81
N PHE A 68 -19.71 -7.45 -1.92
CA PHE A 68 -19.39 -6.82 -3.22
C PHE A 68 -20.55 -6.97 -4.22
N HIS A 69 -20.69 -5.99 -5.11
CA HIS A 69 -21.70 -5.98 -6.18
C HIS A 69 -21.00 -5.74 -7.53
N ASP A 70 -21.44 -6.47 -8.57
CA ASP A 70 -20.97 -6.36 -9.96
C ASP A 70 -21.62 -5.19 -10.72
#